data_AF-A0A1F7CRW3-F1
#
_entry.id   AF-A0A1F7CRW3-F1
#
_cell.length_a   1.000
_cell.length_b   1.000
_cell.length_c   1.000
_cell.angle_alpha   90.00
_cell.angle_beta   90.00
_cell.angle_gamma   90.00
#
_symmetry.space_group_name_H-M   'P 1'
#
loop_
_entity.id
_entity.type
_entity.pdbx_description
1 polymer ?
#
loop_
_entity_poly.entity_id
_entity_poly.type
_entity_poly.pdbx_seq_one_letter_code
_entity_poly.pdbx_strand_id
1 'polypeptide(L)'
;MRRFLASGWFSFLICVIMAGVTAAAFAILKPTGDAVGNSEIVKYMKIAGWAVGPFVALLSLILIGILNLLRRLFRARRVSVLHPVIVLIGIVPWVIFAWQITGEPPFTPIARGAVEFIGRPLLWGSLVATLLTIFFSIPLFIPSKKK
;
A
#
# COMPACT_ATOMS: atom_id res chain seq x y z
N MET A 1 21.45 -6.92 -6.63
CA MET A 1 20.21 -7.08 -5.83
C MET A 1 20.23 -6.30 -4.51
N ARG A 2 21.17 -6.52 -3.58
CA ARG A 2 21.20 -5.81 -2.28
C ARG A 2 21.23 -4.28 -2.37
N ARG A 3 21.98 -3.73 -3.35
CA ARG A 3 22.02 -2.28 -3.60
C ARG A 3 20.67 -1.73 -4.05
N PHE A 4 19.92 -2.48 -4.87
CA PHE A 4 18.57 -2.11 -5.31
C PHE A 4 17.59 -2.11 -4.13
N LEU A 5 17.61 -3.16 -3.31
CA LEU A 5 16.78 -3.28 -2.10
C LEU A 5 17.09 -2.23 -1.02
N ALA A 6 18.20 -1.51 -1.13
CA ALA A 6 18.57 -0.40 -0.23
C ALA A 6 18.38 0.98 -0.88
N SER A 7 17.84 1.04 -2.11
CA SER A 7 17.69 2.25 -2.91
C SER A 7 16.25 2.76 -2.90
N GLY A 8 16.07 4.07 -3.14
CA GLY A 8 14.73 4.66 -3.26
C GLY A 8 13.89 4.07 -4.41
N TRP A 9 14.53 3.46 -5.41
CA TRP A 9 13.83 2.77 -6.51
C TRP A 9 13.00 1.58 -6.02
N PHE A 10 13.45 0.90 -4.96
CA PHE A 10 12.67 -0.19 -4.37
C PHE A 10 11.38 0.35 -3.73
N SER A 11 11.48 1.42 -2.94
CA SER A 11 10.29 2.09 -2.37
C SER A 11 9.33 2.56 -3.45
N PHE A 12 9.85 3.17 -4.52
CA PHE A 12 9.05 3.61 -5.66
C PHE A 12 8.33 2.45 -6.35
N LEU A 13 9.07 1.37 -6.67
CA LEU A 13 8.50 0.18 -7.30
C LEU A 13 7.36 -0.41 -6.47
N ILE A 14 7.55 -0.57 -5.15
CA ILE A 14 6.52 -1.13 -4.28
C ILE A 14 5.29 -0.21 -4.21
N CYS A 15 5.46 1.11 -4.17
CA CYS A 15 4.33 2.05 -4.19
C CYS A 15 3.57 1.98 -5.53
N VAL A 16 4.28 1.86 -6.65
CA VAL A 16 3.67 1.66 -7.98
C VAL A 16 2.89 0.35 -8.03
N ILE A 17 3.44 -0.74 -7.48
CA ILE A 17 2.74 -2.02 -7.40
C ILE A 17 1.49 -1.89 -6.55
N MET A 18 1.56 -1.23 -5.39
CA MET A 18 0.38 -1.00 -4.54
C MET A 18 -0.71 -0.24 -5.31
N ALA A 19 -0.36 0.83 -6.01
CA ALA A 19 -1.30 1.60 -6.82
C ALA A 19 -1.89 0.76 -7.96
N GLY A 20 -1.06 0.04 -8.71
CA GLY A 20 -1.47 -0.80 -9.82
C GLY A 20 -2.36 -1.96 -9.41
N VAL A 21 -2.03 -2.66 -8.32
CA VAL A 21 -2.83 -3.77 -7.79
C VAL A 21 -4.15 -3.25 -7.21
N THR A 22 -4.16 -2.10 -6.54
CA THR A 22 -5.41 -1.48 -6.06
C THR A 22 -6.34 -1.16 -7.25
N ALA A 23 -5.81 -0.53 -8.30
CA ALA A 23 -6.55 -0.23 -9.51
C ALA A 23 -7.05 -1.49 -10.24
N ALA A 24 -6.21 -2.52 -10.34
CA ALA A 24 -6.60 -3.81 -10.90
C ALA A 24 -7.69 -4.50 -10.07
N ALA A 25 -7.56 -4.48 -8.74
CA ALA A 25 -8.57 -5.03 -7.84
C ALA A 25 -9.90 -4.28 -7.98
N PHE A 26 -9.88 -2.95 -8.11
CA PHE A 26 -11.09 -2.17 -8.41
C PHE A 26 -11.75 -2.61 -9.72
N ALA A 27 -10.95 -2.77 -10.78
CA ALA A 27 -11.44 -3.19 -12.10
C ALA A 27 -12.00 -4.63 -12.10
N ILE A 28 -11.46 -5.52 -11.29
CA ILE A 28 -11.91 -6.92 -11.16
C ILE A 28 -13.15 -7.02 -10.27
N LEU A 29 -13.17 -6.33 -9.13
CA LEU A 29 -14.27 -6.39 -8.16
C LEU A 29 -15.55 -5.71 -8.67
N LYS A 30 -15.43 -4.79 -9.63
CA LYS A 30 -16.54 -4.09 -10.30
C LYS A 30 -17.62 -3.62 -9.31
N PRO A 31 -17.27 -2.75 -8.35
CA PRO A 31 -18.21 -2.30 -7.33
C PRO A 31 -19.42 -1.61 -7.98
N THR A 32 -20.63 -2.07 -7.63
CA THR A 32 -21.88 -1.62 -8.26
C THR A 32 -22.44 -0.41 -7.52
N GLY A 33 -22.32 -0.40 -6.19
CA GLY A 33 -22.88 0.64 -5.33
C GLY A 33 -24.41 0.55 -5.19
N ASP A 34 -25.01 -0.61 -5.51
CA ASP A 34 -26.46 -0.83 -5.42
C ASP A 34 -26.98 -0.56 -3.99
N ALA A 35 -26.14 -0.82 -3.00
CA ALA A 35 -26.46 -0.62 -1.59
C ALA A 35 -26.39 0.85 -1.12
N VAL A 36 -25.93 1.78 -1.97
CA VAL A 36 -25.78 3.21 -1.66
C VAL A 36 -27.08 3.98 -1.92
N GLY A 37 -27.92 3.51 -2.87
CA GLY A 37 -29.24 4.08 -3.18
C GLY A 37 -29.25 5.45 -3.87
N ASN A 38 -28.12 6.16 -3.93
CA ASN A 38 -27.96 7.47 -4.58
C ASN A 38 -26.89 7.41 -5.70
N SER A 39 -27.31 7.65 -6.94
CA SER A 39 -26.47 7.55 -8.14
C SER A 39 -25.34 8.59 -8.18
N GLU A 40 -25.52 9.78 -7.62
CA GLU A 40 -24.48 10.81 -7.55
C GLU A 40 -23.36 10.38 -6.60
N ILE A 41 -23.70 9.84 -5.43
CA ILE A 41 -22.72 9.34 -4.46
C ILE A 41 -21.91 8.19 -5.09
N VAL A 42 -22.57 7.28 -5.80
CA VAL A 42 -21.89 6.18 -6.51
C VAL A 42 -20.90 6.70 -7.56
N LYS A 43 -21.24 7.77 -8.29
CA LYS A 43 -20.33 8.40 -9.26
C LYS A 43 -19.05 8.89 -8.59
N TYR A 44 -19.16 9.61 -7.46
CA TYR A 44 -17.99 10.08 -6.72
C TYR A 44 -17.19 8.93 -6.10
N MET A 45 -17.86 7.90 -5.58
CA MET A 45 -17.21 6.70 -5.04
C MET A 45 -16.44 5.91 -6.11
N LYS A 46 -16.92 5.86 -7.36
CA LYS A 46 -16.19 5.26 -8.48
C LYS A 46 -14.88 5.99 -8.79
N ILE A 47 -14.91 7.33 -8.78
CA ILE A 47 -13.70 8.14 -8.98
C ILE A 47 -12.73 7.91 -7.81
N ALA A 48 -13.25 7.95 -6.57
CA ALA A 48 -12.47 7.72 -5.38
C ALA A 48 -11.82 6.31 -5.38
N GLY A 49 -12.55 5.27 -5.77
CA GLY A 49 -12.04 3.90 -5.82
C GLY A 49 -10.91 3.70 -6.83
N TRP A 50 -10.93 4.40 -7.97
CA TRP A 50 -9.80 4.42 -8.90
C TRP A 50 -8.61 5.22 -8.36
N ALA A 51 -8.88 6.36 -7.72
CA ALA A 51 -7.84 7.27 -7.24
C ALA A 51 -7.18 6.83 -5.93
N VAL A 52 -7.83 5.99 -5.12
CA VAL A 52 -7.35 5.66 -3.77
C VAL A 52 -6.00 4.96 -3.79
N GLY A 53 -5.77 4.04 -4.73
CA GLY A 53 -4.48 3.36 -4.88
C GLY A 53 -3.32 4.33 -5.11
N PRO A 54 -3.36 5.13 -6.20
CA PRO A 54 -2.35 6.15 -6.47
C PRO A 54 -2.17 7.16 -5.33
N PHE A 55 -3.27 7.63 -4.73
CA PHE A 55 -3.24 8.61 -3.65
C PHE A 55 -2.53 8.04 -2.41
N VAL A 56 -2.92 6.84 -1.97
CA VAL A 56 -2.31 6.17 -0.82
C VAL A 56 -0.85 5.81 -1.10
N ALA A 57 -0.52 5.38 -2.32
CA ALA A 57 0.85 5.13 -2.73
C ALA A 57 1.74 6.37 -2.68
N LEU A 58 1.21 7.53 -3.07
CA LEU A 58 1.92 8.79 -2.96
C LEU A 58 2.17 9.16 -1.49
N LEU A 59 1.17 9.02 -0.63
CA LEU A 59 1.33 9.25 0.82
C LEU A 59 2.38 8.31 1.42
N SER A 60 2.34 7.02 1.08
CA SER A 60 3.38 6.06 1.49
C SER A 60 4.76 6.46 1.01
N LEU A 61 4.90 6.90 -0.24
CA LEU A 61 6.18 7.32 -0.80
C LEU A 61 6.75 8.54 -0.06
N ILE A 62 5.90 9.51 0.27
CA ILE A 62 6.28 10.70 1.07
C ILE A 62 6.76 10.25 2.46
N LEU A 63 5.97 9.42 3.16
CA LEU A 63 6.31 8.93 4.49
C LEU A 63 7.63 8.13 4.48
N ILE A 64 7.80 7.21 3.53
CA ILE A 64 9.03 6.44 3.34
C ILE A 64 10.21 7.37 3.02
N GLY A 65 9.99 8.44 2.25
CA GLY A 65 10.99 9.47 1.97
C GLY A 65 11.47 10.17 3.24
N ILE A 66 10.54 10.62 4.09
CA ILE A 66 10.82 11.25 5.37
C ILE A 66 11.59 10.30 6.29
N LEU A 67 11.14 9.05 6.44
CA LEU A 67 11.80 8.06 7.28
C LEU A 67 13.22 7.71 6.78
N ASN A 68 13.41 7.64 5.46
CA ASN A 68 14.74 7.46 4.89
C ASN A 68 15.63 8.70 5.09
N LEU A 69 15.07 9.92 5.06
CA LEU A 69 15.81 11.14 5.38
C LEU A 69 16.27 11.12 6.84
N LEU A 70 15.38 10.79 7.78
CA LEU A 70 15.71 10.63 9.20
C LEU A 70 16.82 9.57 9.39
N ARG A 71 16.70 8.41 8.75
CA ARG A 71 17.76 7.38 8.76
C ARG A 71 19.12 7.93 8.30
N ARG A 72 19.13 8.82 7.30
CA ARG A 72 20.37 9.46 6.82
C ARG A 72 20.93 10.43 7.85
N LEU A 73 20.09 11.20 8.54
CA LEU A 73 20.49 12.14 9.59
C LEU A 73 21.10 11.41 10.80
N PHE A 74 20.52 10.30 11.23
CA PHE A 74 21.01 9.50 12.37
C PHE A 74 22.15 8.52 12.02
N ARG A 75 22.79 8.64 10.85
CA ARG A 75 23.91 7.77 10.40
C ARG A 75 23.63 6.26 10.39
N ALA A 76 22.36 5.83 10.46
CA ALA A 76 21.93 4.42 10.44
C ALA A 76 21.94 3.78 9.03
N ARG A 77 22.77 4.30 8.10
CA ARG A 77 22.88 3.78 6.72
C ARG A 77 23.50 2.39 6.63
N ARG A 78 24.33 2.01 7.60
CA ARG A 78 25.07 0.73 7.59
C ARG A 78 24.17 -0.49 7.77
N VAL A 79 22.97 -0.33 8.32
CA VAL A 79 22.01 -1.43 8.52
C VAL A 79 21.15 -1.57 7.27
N SER A 80 21.50 -2.49 6.37
CA SER A 80 20.77 -2.71 5.10
C SER A 80 19.31 -3.12 5.30
N VAL A 81 19.03 -3.86 6.38
CA VAL A 81 17.69 -4.36 6.74
C VAL A 81 16.72 -3.24 7.12
N LEU A 82 17.23 -2.07 7.54
CA LEU A 82 16.37 -0.95 7.96
C LEU A 82 15.52 -0.39 6.82
N HIS A 83 15.96 -0.51 5.56
CA HIS A 83 15.20 0.04 4.43
C HIS A 83 13.90 -0.72 4.17
N PRO A 84 13.90 -2.07 4.04
CA PRO A 84 12.66 -2.85 4.04
C PRO A 84 11.71 -2.53 5.19
N VAL A 85 12.23 -2.37 6.41
CA VAL A 85 11.41 -2.02 7.58
C VAL A 85 10.74 -0.67 7.40
N ILE A 86 11.47 0.33 6.90
CA ILE A 86 10.89 1.65 6.58
C ILE A 86 9.79 1.53 5.51
N VAL A 87 10.01 0.72 4.46
CA VAL A 87 9.00 0.48 3.42
C VAL A 87 7.74 -0.17 4.01
N LEU A 88 7.90 -1.17 4.89
CA LEU A 88 6.79 -1.81 5.58
C LEU A 88 6.02 -0.81 6.48
N ILE A 89 6.71 0.05 7.22
CA ILE A 89 6.06 1.11 8.02
C ILE A 89 5.21 2.03 7.14
N GLY A 90 5.63 2.28 5.89
CA GLY A 90 4.87 3.09 4.95
C GLY A 90 3.62 2.42 4.37
N ILE A 91 3.51 1.09 4.39
CA ILE A 91 2.49 0.34 3.65
C ILE A 91 1.55 -0.44 4.57
N VAL A 92 2.09 -1.10 5.60
CA VAL A 92 1.34 -1.94 6.54
C VAL A 92 0.17 -1.19 7.23
N PRO A 93 0.27 0.11 7.59
CA PRO A 93 -0.88 0.84 8.13
C PRO A 93 -2.10 0.80 7.22
N TRP A 94 -1.91 0.79 5.89
CA TRP A 94 -3.01 0.71 4.92
C TRP A 94 -3.63 -0.68 4.85
N VAL A 95 -2.85 -1.74 5.08
CA VAL A 95 -3.38 -3.11 5.23
C VAL A 95 -4.29 -3.15 6.46
N ILE A 96 -3.82 -2.64 7.59
CA ILE A 96 -4.57 -2.62 8.85
C ILE A 96 -5.85 -1.81 8.69
N PHE A 97 -5.75 -0.60 8.12
CA PHE A 97 -6.89 0.27 7.88
C PHE A 97 -7.93 -0.39 6.96
N ALA A 98 -7.51 -0.95 5.84
CA ALA A 98 -8.41 -1.61 4.90
C ALA A 98 -9.02 -2.89 5.51
N TRP A 99 -8.26 -3.64 6.30
CA TRP A 99 -8.76 -4.80 7.03
C TRP A 99 -9.83 -4.40 8.05
N GLN A 100 -9.59 -3.35 8.84
CA GLN A 100 -10.55 -2.87 9.82
C GLN A 100 -11.85 -2.41 9.16
N ILE A 101 -11.75 -1.57 8.12
CA ILE A 101 -12.93 -1.09 7.38
C ILE A 101 -13.73 -2.25 6.77
N THR A 102 -13.06 -3.26 6.22
CA THR A 102 -13.73 -4.41 5.59
C THR A 102 -14.30 -5.41 6.60
N GLY A 103 -13.77 -5.43 7.83
CA GLY A 103 -14.24 -6.30 8.91
C GLY A 103 -15.41 -5.74 9.70
N GLU A 104 -15.63 -4.43 9.67
CA GLU A 104 -16.76 -3.80 10.37
C GLU A 104 -18.07 -3.88 9.55
N PRO A 105 -19.21 -4.24 10.19
CA PRO A 105 -20.50 -4.27 9.51
C PRO A 105 -20.92 -2.87 9.04
N PRO A 106 -21.16 -2.66 7.73
CA PRO A 106 -21.46 -1.33 7.21
C PRO A 106 -22.94 -0.99 7.39
N PHE A 107 -23.25 -0.24 8.44
CA PHE A 107 -24.62 0.15 8.81
C PHE A 107 -25.21 1.26 7.93
N THR A 108 -24.37 2.10 7.29
CA THR A 108 -24.83 3.22 6.44
C THR A 108 -24.55 2.96 4.95
N PRO A 109 -25.37 3.52 4.04
CA PRO A 109 -25.12 3.43 2.59
C PRO A 109 -23.72 3.93 2.19
N ILE A 110 -23.26 5.01 2.85
CA ILE A 110 -21.91 5.57 2.64
C ILE A 110 -20.83 4.59 3.11
N ALA A 111 -21.00 3.95 4.27
CA ALA A 111 -20.04 2.96 4.76
C ALA A 111 -19.95 1.76 3.82
N ARG A 112 -21.09 1.29 3.28
CA ARG A 112 -21.11 0.22 2.26
C ARG A 112 -20.31 0.61 1.03
N GLY A 113 -20.51 1.83 0.54
CA GLY A 113 -19.71 2.38 -0.56
C GLY A 113 -18.22 2.47 -0.21
N ALA A 114 -17.86 2.95 0.97
CA ALA A 114 -16.45 3.02 1.37
C ALA A 114 -15.80 1.62 1.42
N VAL A 115 -16.48 0.60 1.95
CA VAL A 115 -15.98 -0.77 1.97
C VAL A 115 -15.79 -1.32 0.55
N GLU A 116 -16.77 -1.11 -0.32
CA GLU A 116 -16.83 -1.71 -1.66
C GLU A 116 -15.85 -1.05 -2.63
N PHE A 117 -15.83 0.29 -2.68
CA PHE A 117 -15.05 1.06 -3.63
C PHE A 117 -13.62 1.36 -3.13
N ILE A 118 -13.40 1.45 -1.82
CA ILE A 118 -12.11 1.84 -1.24
C ILE A 118 -11.47 0.69 -0.45
N GLY A 119 -12.18 0.13 0.54
CA GLY A 119 -11.63 -0.83 1.48
C GLY A 119 -11.10 -2.10 0.78
N ARG A 120 -11.94 -2.78 0.01
CA ARG A 120 -11.56 -4.05 -0.65
C ARG A 120 -10.42 -3.88 -1.66
N PRO A 121 -10.45 -2.91 -2.60
CA PRO A 121 -9.34 -2.73 -3.53
C PRO A 121 -8.04 -2.36 -2.82
N LEU A 122 -8.10 -1.46 -1.83
CA LEU A 122 -6.93 -1.03 -1.07
C LEU A 122 -6.32 -2.17 -0.26
N LEU A 123 -7.15 -3.06 0.30
CA LEU A 123 -6.69 -4.25 1.02
C LEU A 123 -5.81 -5.11 0.10
N TRP A 124 -6.27 -5.42 -1.11
CA TRP A 124 -5.49 -6.21 -2.06
C TRP A 124 -4.19 -5.52 -2.46
N GLY A 125 -4.24 -4.23 -2.80
CA GLY A 125 -3.04 -3.48 -3.18
C GLY A 125 -1.98 -3.44 -2.09
N SER A 126 -2.38 -3.08 -0.87
CA SER A 126 -1.48 -2.96 0.28
C SER A 126 -0.96 -4.31 0.77
N LEU A 127 -1.79 -5.36 0.73
CA LEU A 127 -1.39 -6.72 1.10
C LEU A 127 -0.35 -7.27 0.13
N VAL A 128 -0.59 -7.18 -1.18
CA VAL A 128 0.37 -7.63 -2.20
C VAL A 128 1.69 -6.86 -2.10
N ALA A 129 1.62 -5.53 -1.93
CA ALA A 129 2.82 -4.70 -1.76
C ALA A 129 3.62 -5.09 -0.50
N THR A 130 2.93 -5.42 0.60
CA THR A 130 3.54 -5.89 1.85
C THR A 130 4.22 -7.25 1.67
N LEU A 131 3.51 -8.23 1.10
CA LEU A 131 4.05 -9.57 0.85
C LEU A 131 5.24 -9.54 -0.08
N LEU A 132 5.19 -8.76 -1.16
CA LEU A 132 6.33 -8.58 -2.07
C LEU A 132 7.51 -7.89 -1.38
N THR A 133 7.25 -6.90 -0.52
CA THR A 133 8.31 -6.26 0.27
C THR A 133 9.02 -7.28 1.15
N ILE A 134 8.28 -8.13 1.85
CA ILE A 134 8.84 -9.21 2.68
C ILE A 134 9.63 -10.18 1.80
N PHE A 135 9.02 -10.70 0.74
CA PHE A 135 9.61 -11.69 -0.16
C PHE A 135 10.93 -11.21 -0.77
N PHE A 136 10.94 -10.00 -1.34
CA PHE A 136 12.16 -9.42 -1.92
C PHE A 136 13.22 -9.07 -0.88
N SER A 137 12.86 -8.98 0.40
CA SER A 137 13.79 -8.70 1.49
C SER A 137 14.47 -9.94 2.06
N ILE A 138 13.93 -11.15 1.82
CA ILE A 138 14.52 -12.43 2.28
C ILE A 138 16.03 -12.54 1.94
N PRO A 139 16.49 -12.22 0.71
CA PRO A 139 17.91 -12.31 0.35
C PRO A 139 18.85 -11.39 1.14
N LEU A 140 18.32 -10.40 1.87
CA LEU A 140 19.11 -9.54 2.76
C LEU A 140 19.50 -10.24 4.06
N PHE A 141 18.75 -11.26 4.48
CA PHE A 141 18.99 -12.04 5.70
C PHE A 141 19.94 -13.21 5.49
N ILE A 142 20.12 -13.67 4.25
CA ILE A 142 21.09 -14.73 3.93
C ILE A 142 22.50 -14.14 4.08
N PRO A 143 23.42 -14.74 4.86
CA PRO A 143 24.80 -14.25 4.95
C PRO A 143 25.46 -14.31 3.57
N SER A 144 25.98 -13.17 3.11
CA SER A 144 26.78 -13.14 1.89
C SER A 144 28.10 -13.82 2.18
N LYS A 145 28.35 -15.01 1.63
CA LYS A 145 29.71 -15.53 1.56
C LYS A 145 30.54 -14.48 0.85
N LYS A 146 31.48 -13.86 1.55
CA LYS A 146 32.50 -13.01 0.92
C LYS A 146 33.21 -13.90 -0.10
N LYS A 147 33.01 -13.63 -1.39
CA LYS A 147 33.97 -13.98 -2.42
C LYS A 147 34.86 -12.76 -2.61
#